data_AF-A0A512N9L2-F1
#
_entry.id   AF-A0A512N9L2-F1
#
_cell.length_a   1.000
_cell.length_b   1.000
_cell.length_c   1.000
_cell.angle_alpha   90.00
_cell.angle_beta   90.00
_cell.angle_gamma   90.00
#
_symmetry.space_group_name_H-M   'P 1'
#
loop_
_entity.id
_entity.type
_entity.pdbx_description
1 polymer ?
#
loop_
_entity_poly.entity_id
_entity_poly.type
_entity_poly.pdbx_seq_one_letter_code
_entity_poly.pdbx_strand_id
1 'polypeptide(L)' 'MTDTAPPDWRPIDSAPKDGTEIIAWGVMAGEPGYTSDEKSWTGIRWSKDGWVTTKPQGRYFVGFHPTHWVPLPPPPKDSP' A
#
# COMPACT_ATOMS: atom_id res chain seq x y z
N MET A 1 -1.08 17.08 21.41
CA MET A 1 -1.76 15.79 21.17
C MET A 1 -2.38 15.88 19.79
N THR A 2 -1.79 15.25 18.77
CA THR A 2 -2.44 15.16 17.45
C THR A 2 -3.48 14.05 17.52
N ASP A 3 -4.73 14.45 17.72
CA ASP A 3 -5.90 13.59 17.62
C ASP A 3 -6.00 13.15 16.15
N THR A 4 -5.47 11.98 15.84
CA THR A 4 -5.61 11.40 14.50
C THR A 4 -6.66 10.33 14.64
N ALA A 5 -7.88 10.63 14.22
CA ALA A 5 -8.92 9.62 14.08
C ALA A 5 -8.33 8.42 13.31
N PRO A 6 -8.68 7.18 13.68
CA PRO A 6 -8.17 6.00 12.99
C PRO A 6 -8.45 6.12 11.48
N PRO A 7 -7.51 5.73 10.60
CA PRO A 7 -7.68 5.85 9.16
C PRO A 7 -8.95 5.14 8.69
N ASP A 8 -9.74 5.82 7.85
CA ASP A 8 -10.96 5.24 7.24
C ASP A 8 -10.58 4.30 6.09
N TRP A 9 -10.13 3.11 6.46
CA TRP A 9 -9.74 2.06 5.52
C TRP A 9 -10.93 1.61 4.68
N ARG A 10 -10.78 1.68 3.35
CA ARG A 10 -11.80 1.26 2.39
C ARG A 10 -11.37 0.00 1.64
N PRO A 11 -12.29 -0.84 1.13
CA PRO A 11 -11.93 -1.98 0.29
C PRO A 11 -11.12 -1.56 -0.94
N ILE A 12 -10.09 -2.32 -1.29
CA ILE A 12 -9.17 -1.99 -2.40
C ILE A 12 -9.88 -1.82 -3.75
N ASP A 13 -11.00 -2.50 -3.98
CA ASP A 13 -11.76 -2.39 -5.23
C ASP A 13 -12.36 -1.00 -5.45
N SER A 14 -12.50 -0.21 -4.38
CA SER A 14 -12.95 1.19 -4.42
C SER A 14 -11.82 2.20 -4.63
N ALA A 15 -10.56 1.75 -4.70
CA ALA A 15 -9.42 2.64 -4.87
C ALA A 15 -9.35 3.25 -6.27
N PRO A 16 -8.79 4.47 -6.41
CA PRO A 16 -8.60 5.10 -7.70
C PRO A 16 -7.65 4.27 -8.57
N LYS A 17 -8.07 4.01 -9.81
CA LYS A 17 -7.30 3.26 -10.82
C LYS A 17 -6.72 4.18 -11.90
N ASP A 18 -6.49 5.43 -11.54
CA ASP A 18 -5.98 6.50 -12.41
C ASP A 18 -4.45 6.71 -12.29
N GLY A 19 -3.79 5.88 -11.49
CA GLY A 19 -2.35 5.98 -11.22
C GLY A 19 -2.00 6.83 -9.99
N THR A 20 -2.99 7.38 -9.29
CA THR A 20 -2.80 8.05 -8.00
C THR A 20 -2.15 7.09 -6.99
N GLU A 21 -1.16 7.58 -6.25
CA GLU A 21 -0.53 6.83 -5.17
C GLU A 21 -1.39 6.84 -3.91
N ILE A 22 -1.52 5.68 -3.28
CA ILE A 22 -2.32 5.44 -2.08
C ILE A 22 -1.52 4.62 -1.07
N ILE A 23 -1.94 4.66 0.20
CA ILE A 23 -1.48 3.70 1.20
C ILE A 23 -2.41 2.50 1.15
N ALA A 24 -1.86 1.30 1.02
CA ALA A 24 -2.63 0.07 1.03
C ALA A 24 -2.17 -0.88 2.12
N TRP A 25 -3.14 -1.60 2.69
CA TRP A 25 -2.96 -2.71 3.62
C TRP A 25 -3.23 -4.02 2.88
N GLY A 26 -2.40 -5.02 3.12
CA GLY A 26 -2.49 -6.28 2.39
C GLY A 26 -1.53 -7.33 2.92
N VAL A 27 -1.39 -8.39 2.14
CA VAL A 27 -0.45 -9.48 2.41
C VAL A 27 0.72 -9.35 1.45
N MET A 28 1.93 -9.34 1.99
CA MET A 28 3.14 -9.51 1.19
C MET A 28 3.15 -10.96 0.70
N ALA A 29 2.99 -11.13 -0.60
CA ALA A 29 3.15 -12.44 -1.21
C ALA A 29 4.61 -12.84 -1.08
N GLY A 30 4.82 -14.09 -0.69
CA GLY A 30 6.13 -14.64 -0.41
C GLY A 30 6.41 -15.94 -1.13
N GLU A 31 7.70 -16.26 -1.30
CA GLU A 31 8.08 -17.62 -1.66
C GLU A 31 7.74 -18.56 -0.49
N PRO A 32 7.05 -19.69 -0.75
CA PRO A 32 6.77 -20.69 0.28
C PRO A 32 8.06 -21.09 1.02
N GLY A 33 8.10 -20.84 2.34
CA GLY A 33 9.25 -21.15 3.19
C GLY A 33 10.18 -19.97 3.54
N TYR A 34 10.02 -18.80 2.91
CA TYR A 34 10.85 -17.62 3.17
C TYR A 34 10.07 -16.40 3.67
N THR A 35 8.84 -16.23 3.19
CA THR A 35 7.96 -15.10 3.55
C THR A 35 6.56 -15.68 3.76
N SER A 36 6.26 -16.04 5.01
CA SER A 36 4.89 -16.39 5.41
C SER A 36 4.00 -15.15 5.27
N ASP A 37 2.74 -15.30 4.85
CA ASP A 37 1.69 -14.27 4.64
C ASP A 37 1.74 -13.06 5.58
N GLU A 38 2.72 -12.19 5.41
CA GLU A 38 2.99 -11.10 6.33
C GLU A 38 2.03 -9.97 5.99
N LYS A 39 1.18 -9.65 6.96
CA LYS A 39 0.30 -8.50 6.87
C LYS A 39 1.12 -7.23 7.00
N SER A 40 1.07 -6.38 5.98
CA SER A 40 1.84 -5.16 5.93
C SER A 40 1.06 -4.04 5.25
N TRP A 41 1.61 -2.82 5.32
CA TRP A 41 1.13 -1.68 4.57
C TRP A 41 2.26 -1.03 3.78
N THR A 42 1.95 -0.55 2.59
CA THR A 42 2.93 0.13 1.72
C THR A 42 2.24 1.09 0.76
N GLY A 43 3.04 1.95 0.12
CA GLY A 43 2.59 2.78 -0.99
C GLY A 43 2.40 1.93 -2.24
N ILE A 44 1.25 2.09 -2.90
CA ILE A 44 0.95 1.45 -4.18
C ILE A 44 0.29 2.44 -5.14
N ARG A 45 0.31 2.11 -6.42
CA ARG A 45 -0.48 2.79 -7.45
C ARG A 45 -1.01 1.80 -8.48
N TRP A 46 -2.07 2.17 -9.19
CA TRP A 46 -2.56 1.38 -10.31
C TRP A 46 -1.65 1.58 -11.53
N SER A 47 -1.21 0.48 -12.13
CA SER A 47 -0.53 0.43 -13.42
C SER A 47 -1.44 -0.23 -14.45
N LYS A 48 -0.99 -0.32 -15.72
CA LYS A 48 -1.76 -0.91 -16.83
C LYS A 48 -2.38 -2.26 -16.48
N ASP A 49 -1.66 -3.09 -15.74
CA ASP A 49 -2.00 -4.50 -15.51
C ASP A 49 -2.31 -4.81 -14.03
N GLY A 50 -2.40 -3.80 -13.15
CA GLY A 50 -2.76 -4.00 -11.75
C GLY A 50 -2.00 -3.13 -10.75
N TRP A 51 -2.13 -3.48 -9.47
CA TRP A 51 -1.47 -2.78 -8.37
C TRP A 51 0.04 -3.05 -8.36
N VAL A 52 0.84 -1.98 -8.30
CA VAL A 52 2.29 -2.05 -8.14
C VAL A 52 2.71 -1.21 -6.93
N THR A 53 3.71 -1.67 -6.18
CA THR A 53 4.25 -0.86 -5.09
C THR A 53 5.07 0.31 -5.62
N THR A 54 5.07 1.41 -4.89
CA THR A 54 5.85 2.61 -5.22
C THR A 54 7.24 2.62 -4.59
N LYS A 55 7.48 1.77 -3.59
CA LYS A 55 8.80 1.59 -2.96
C LYS A 55 9.64 0.56 -3.70
N PRO A 56 10.98 0.71 -3.76
CA PRO A 56 11.88 -0.33 -4.22
C PRO A 56 11.70 -1.62 -3.42
N GLN A 57 11.85 -2.76 -4.09
CA GLN A 57 11.64 -4.08 -3.51
C GLN A 57 12.91 -4.92 -3.58
N GLY A 58 13.04 -5.87 -2.67
CA GLY A 58 14.12 -6.84 -2.69
C GLY A 58 14.03 -7.77 -3.90
N ARG A 59 15.15 -8.39 -4.26
CA ARG A 59 15.30 -9.25 -5.44
C ARG A 59 14.31 -10.42 -5.53
N TYR A 60 13.79 -10.89 -4.40
CA TYR A 60 12.88 -12.04 -4.28
C TYR A 60 11.46 -11.64 -3.87
N PHE A 61 11.08 -10.39 -4.11
CA PHE A 61 9.71 -9.98 -3.88
C PHE A 61 8.79 -10.56 -4.97
N VAL A 62 7.75 -11.29 -4.56
CA VAL A 62 6.84 -11.99 -5.48
C VAL A 62 5.46 -11.34 -5.61
N GLY A 63 5.17 -10.29 -4.84
CA GLY A 63 3.91 -9.56 -4.97
C GLY A 63 3.40 -8.94 -3.68
N PHE A 64 2.48 -7.99 -3.79
CA PHE A 64 1.69 -7.49 -2.68
C PHE A 64 0.23 -7.61 -3.07
N HIS A 65 -0.57 -8.22 -2.20
CA HIS A 65 -2.00 -8.41 -2.39
C HIS A 65 -2.76 -7.41 -1.51
N PRO A 66 -2.98 -6.18 -2.00
CA PRO A 66 -3.72 -5.18 -1.24
C PRO A 66 -5.18 -5.61 -1.06
N THR A 67 -5.72 -5.32 0.11
CA THR A 67 -7.13 -5.60 0.48
C THR A 67 -7.87 -4.34 0.88
N HIS A 68 -7.17 -3.36 1.47
CA HIS A 68 -7.74 -2.10 1.91
C HIS A 68 -6.82 -0.94 1.55
N TRP A 69 -7.38 0.27 1.47
CA TRP A 69 -6.62 1.48 1.17
C TRP A 69 -7.11 2.70 1.95
N VAL A 70 -6.21 3.69 2.06
CA VAL A 70 -6.50 5.07 2.43
C VAL A 70 -5.75 6.03 1.53
N PRO A 71 -6.22 7.28 1.34
CA PRO A 71 -5.45 8.30 0.63
C PRO A 71 -4.09 8.52 1.30
N LEU A 72 -3.09 8.95 0.53
CA LEU A 72 -1.87 9.50 1.13
C LEU A 72 -2.24 10.71 1.99
N PRO A 73 -1.71 10.80 3.24
CA PRO A 73 -1.84 12.02 4.02
C PRO A 73 -1.15 13.18 3.27
N PRO A 74 -1.63 14.42 3.44
CA PRO A 74 -0.91 15.57 2.90
C PRO A 74 0.52 15.60 3.47
N PRO A 75 1.50 16.07 2.68
CA PRO A 75 2.86 16.23 3.19
C PRO A 75 2.85 17.14 4.43
N PRO A 76 3.80 16.96 5.37
CA PRO A 76 4.00 17.90 6.46
C PRO A 76 4.16 19.32 5.91
N LYS A 77 3.49 20.30 6.55
CA LYS A 77 3.59 21.71 6.13
C LYS A 77 5.00 22.26 6.27
N ASP A 78 5.74 21.72 7.24
CA ASP A 78 7.12 22.08 7.53
C ASP A 78 8.03 20.94 7.05
N SER A 79 8.08 20.74 5.74
CA SER A 79 9.17 19.96 5.13
C SER A 79 10.45 20.80 5.17
N PRO A 80 11.62 20.21 5.52
CA PRO A 80 12.89 20.93 5.61
C PRO A 80 13.32 21.59 4.29
#